data_AF-A0A0C9YLK2-F1
#
_entry.id   AF-A0A0C9YLK2-F1
#
_cell.length_a   1.000
_cell.length_b   1.000
_cell.length_c   1.000
_cell.angle_alpha   90.00
_cell.angle_beta   90.00
_cell.angle_gamma   90.00
#
_symmetry.space_group_name_H-M   'P 1'
#
loop_
_entity.id
_entity.type
_entity.pdbx_description
1 polymer ?
#
loop_
_entity_poly.entity_id
_entity_poly.type
_entity_poly.pdbx_seq_one_letter_code
_entity_poly.pdbx_strand_id
1 'polypeptide(L)'
;MRKKIMIRIYSLFKNLSEYRRALDNLESLVVVRLFELTKMNRAGTGYKLQKHIAKALQTRSAAIKVALNHYNKCALVVQPPRQTLRWEEVVEYAFLADFDLLRDMREDISQRPWAHPTARFALDTFFKMRRAEEEITCLNIEILSRRHNFHSQFNGFHLKRLHDIATLPGFSSNLHLGESALKGPGESNNEPDIVIPSYLLARLQPPSSQPLHGDTHQDLEEEEDVEREVEEASHTLQDVMEVSFDLE
;
A
#
# COMPACT_ATOMS: atom_id res chain seq x y z
N MET A 1 47.09 27.24 19.83
CA MET A 1 46.75 27.09 18.40
C MET A 1 45.88 25.84 18.12
N ARG A 2 46.30 24.63 18.55
CA ARG A 2 45.55 23.36 18.33
C ARG A 2 44.09 23.34 18.81
N LYS A 3 43.78 23.89 20.00
CA LYS A 3 42.40 23.96 20.53
C LYS A 3 41.44 24.76 19.62
N LYS A 4 41.88 25.89 19.06
CA LYS A 4 41.06 26.71 18.14
C LYS A 4 40.78 25.99 16.82
N ILE A 5 41.74 25.22 16.31
CA ILE A 5 41.60 24.43 15.08
C ILE A 5 40.60 23.29 15.30
N MET A 6 40.74 22.54 16.40
CA MET A 6 39.80 21.47 16.78
C MET A 6 38.36 22.01 16.88
N ILE A 7 38.14 23.10 17.62
CA ILE A 7 36.81 23.71 17.77
C ILE A 7 36.22 24.08 16.40
N ARG A 8 37.02 24.63 15.50
CA ARG A 8 36.57 25.01 14.15
C ARG A 8 36.21 23.79 13.30
N ILE A 9 37.01 22.72 13.36
CA ILE A 9 36.71 21.46 12.65
C ILE A 9 35.41 20.83 13.18
N TYR A 10 35.24 20.75 14.51
CA TYR A 10 34.00 20.24 15.11
C TYR A 10 32.78 21.08 14.73
N SER A 11 32.90 22.42 14.71
CA SER A 11 31.81 23.29 14.28
C SER A 11 31.43 23.09 12.82
N LEU A 12 32.42 22.91 11.93
CA LEU A 12 32.17 22.67 10.51
C LEU A 12 31.47 21.32 10.29
N PHE A 13 31.94 20.27 10.96
CA PHE A 13 31.33 18.95 10.87
C PHE A 13 29.89 18.96 11.39
N LYS A 14 29.65 19.60 12.55
CA LYS A 14 28.32 19.75 13.12
C LYS A 14 27.37 20.52 12.19
N ASN A 15 27.81 21.65 11.64
CA ASN A 15 26.98 22.43 10.72
C ASN A 15 26.62 21.61 9.46
N LEU A 16 27.55 20.81 8.96
CA LEU A 16 27.31 19.94 7.81
C LEU A 16 26.35 18.80 8.13
N SER A 17 26.42 18.20 9.33
CA SER A 17 25.47 17.15 9.74
C SER A 17 24.07 17.69 9.94
N GLU A 18 23.91 18.86 10.57
CA GLU A 18 22.60 19.51 10.75
C GLU A 18 21.97 19.87 9.40
N TYR A 19 22.78 20.38 8.47
CA TYR A 19 22.32 20.66 7.11
C TYR A 19 21.84 19.40 6.38
N ARG A 20 22.60 18.30 6.45
CA ARG A 20 22.20 17.02 5.84
C ARG A 20 20.87 16.54 6.41
N ARG A 21 20.72 16.53 7.73
CA ARG A 21 19.48 16.11 8.39
C ARG A 21 18.30 17.01 8.01
N ALA A 22 18.51 18.32 7.90
CA ALA A 22 17.49 19.27 7.48
C ALA A 22 17.06 19.01 6.01
N LEU A 23 18.01 18.68 5.14
CA LEU A 23 17.77 18.32 3.75
C LEU A 23 17.00 17.00 3.64
N ASP A 24 17.45 15.94 4.32
CA ASP A 24 16.80 14.61 4.29
C ASP A 24 15.36 14.67 4.81
N ASN A 25 15.11 15.45 5.86
CA ASN A 25 13.77 15.65 6.40
C ASN A 25 12.87 16.41 5.41
N LEU A 26 13.37 17.49 4.80
CA LEU A 26 12.62 18.24 3.79
C LEU A 26 12.30 17.36 2.58
N GLU A 27 13.27 16.59 2.10
CA GLU A 27 13.08 15.62 1.03
C GLU A 27 11.97 14.63 1.36
N SER A 28 12.08 13.93 2.48
CA SER A 28 11.14 12.87 2.85
C SER A 28 9.69 13.40 2.86
N LEU A 29 9.48 14.58 3.43
CA LEU A 29 8.16 15.22 3.46
C LEU A 29 7.63 15.58 2.06
N VAL A 30 8.51 16.05 1.17
CA VAL A 30 8.13 16.35 -0.23
C VAL A 30 7.77 15.08 -0.96
N VAL A 31 8.57 14.02 -0.86
CA VAL A 31 8.32 12.71 -1.49
C VAL A 31 6.97 12.15 -1.03
N VAL A 32 6.74 12.11 0.28
CA VAL A 32 5.47 11.67 0.88
C VAL A 32 4.31 12.47 0.30
N ARG A 33 4.42 13.81 0.24
CA ARG A 33 3.40 14.69 -0.36
C ARG A 33 3.10 14.36 -1.82
N LEU A 34 4.11 14.08 -2.66
CA LEU A 34 3.91 13.68 -4.06
C LEU A 34 3.12 12.36 -4.16
N PHE A 35 3.43 11.38 -3.31
CA PHE A 35 2.67 10.12 -3.28
C PHE A 35 1.20 10.34 -2.91
N GLU A 36 0.92 11.22 -1.97
CA GLU A 36 -0.46 11.49 -1.55
C GLU A 36 -1.24 12.32 -2.57
N LEU A 37 -0.58 13.23 -3.31
CA LEU A 37 -1.18 13.86 -4.48
C LEU A 37 -1.53 12.83 -5.56
N THR A 38 -0.63 11.87 -5.80
CA THR A 38 -0.87 10.77 -6.76
C THR A 38 -2.06 9.91 -6.33
N LYS A 39 -2.20 9.62 -5.03
CA LYS A 39 -3.35 8.91 -4.48
C LYS A 39 -4.65 9.70 -4.64
N MET A 40 -4.63 11.01 -4.43
CA MET A 40 -5.81 11.88 -4.61
C MET A 40 -6.33 11.86 -6.05
N ASN A 41 -5.42 11.77 -7.02
CA ASN A 41 -5.74 11.79 -8.44
C ASN A 41 -6.15 10.42 -9.03
N ARG A 42 -6.25 9.36 -8.20
CA ARG A 42 -6.60 8.00 -8.64
C ARG A 42 -8.12 7.80 -8.71
N ALA A 43 -8.61 7.35 -9.86
CA ALA A 43 -10.02 6.97 -10.05
C ALA A 43 -10.43 5.82 -9.10
N GLY A 44 -11.65 5.89 -8.55
CA GLY A 44 -12.19 4.91 -7.60
C GLY A 44 -11.93 5.22 -6.11
N THR A 45 -11.40 6.40 -5.79
CA THR A 45 -11.19 6.84 -4.40
C THR A 45 -12.52 7.40 -3.85
N GLY A 46 -13.12 6.74 -2.86
CA GLY A 46 -14.37 7.19 -2.23
C GLY A 46 -14.23 8.51 -1.45
N TYR A 47 -15.34 9.25 -1.28
CA TYR A 47 -15.38 10.59 -0.68
C TYR A 47 -14.69 10.69 0.70
N LYS A 48 -14.93 9.71 1.59
CA LYS A 48 -14.28 9.67 2.92
C LYS A 48 -12.76 9.65 2.79
N LEU A 49 -12.22 8.77 1.96
CA LEU A 49 -10.77 8.66 1.73
C LEU A 49 -10.20 9.93 1.08
N GLN A 50 -10.91 10.56 0.15
CA GLN A 50 -10.50 11.84 -0.41
C GLN A 50 -10.39 12.94 0.67
N LYS A 51 -11.34 13.01 1.60
CA LYS A 51 -11.32 13.95 2.72
C LYS A 51 -10.09 13.74 3.62
N HIS A 52 -9.74 12.48 3.91
CA HIS A 52 -8.53 12.15 4.68
C HIS A 52 -7.25 12.53 3.93
N ILE A 53 -7.16 12.25 2.62
CA ILE A 53 -6.00 12.63 1.80
C ILE A 53 -5.84 14.16 1.76
N ALA A 54 -6.94 14.91 1.65
CA ALA A 54 -6.93 16.37 1.69
C ALA A 54 -6.45 16.92 3.04
N LYS A 55 -6.95 16.38 4.15
CA LYS A 55 -6.48 16.75 5.51
C LYS A 55 -4.99 16.46 5.67
N ALA A 56 -4.54 15.27 5.26
CA ALA A 56 -3.13 14.93 5.28
C ALA A 56 -2.30 15.90 4.42
N LEU A 57 -2.78 16.30 3.22
CA LEU A 57 -2.08 17.22 2.32
C LEU A 57 -1.88 18.59 2.97
N GLN A 58 -2.87 19.07 3.71
CA GLN A 58 -2.78 20.31 4.45
C GLN A 58 -1.74 20.21 5.58
N THR A 59 -1.81 19.15 6.40
CA THR A 59 -0.84 18.90 7.48
C THR A 59 0.59 18.82 6.95
N ARG A 60 0.81 18.07 5.88
CA ARG A 60 2.13 17.95 5.23
C ARG A 60 2.61 19.24 4.64
N SER A 61 1.73 20.03 4.02
CA SER A 61 2.11 21.34 3.50
C SER A 61 2.60 22.28 4.61
N ALA A 62 2.00 22.22 5.80
CA ALA A 62 2.50 22.96 6.96
C ALA A 62 3.86 22.42 7.45
N ALA A 63 4.03 21.11 7.53
CA ALA A 63 5.30 20.47 7.92
C ALA A 63 6.45 20.82 6.96
N ILE A 64 6.21 20.80 5.64
CA ILE A 64 7.19 21.18 4.63
C ILE A 64 7.60 22.65 4.80
N LYS A 65 6.68 23.58 5.08
CA LYS A 65 7.05 24.99 5.36
C LYS A 65 8.02 25.11 6.54
N VAL A 66 7.79 24.35 7.60
CA VAL A 66 8.67 24.34 8.78
C VAL A 66 10.03 23.73 8.43
N ALA A 67 10.05 22.59 7.75
CA ALA A 67 11.27 21.92 7.32
C ALA A 67 12.08 22.79 6.34
N LEU A 68 11.42 23.49 5.42
CA LEU A 68 12.03 24.42 4.46
C LEU A 68 12.72 25.57 5.17
N ASN A 69 12.07 26.17 6.17
CA ASN A 69 12.68 27.22 6.98
C ASN A 69 13.92 26.72 7.74
N HIS A 70 13.87 25.48 8.23
CA HIS A 70 15.01 24.86 8.91
C HIS A 70 16.16 24.57 7.94
N TYR A 71 15.86 24.03 6.77
CA TYR A 71 16.82 23.83 5.67
C TYR A 71 17.51 25.14 5.29
N ASN A 72 16.73 26.20 5.00
CA ASN A 72 17.27 27.49 4.59
C ASN A 72 18.18 28.12 5.67
N LYS A 73 17.85 27.94 6.96
CA LYS A 73 18.72 28.36 8.07
C LYS A 73 20.04 27.58 8.07
N CYS A 74 20.01 26.27 7.88
CA CYS A 74 21.20 25.44 7.87
C CYS A 74 22.07 25.69 6.61
N ALA A 75 21.44 25.89 5.46
CA ALA A 75 22.09 26.15 4.17
C ALA A 75 23.02 27.36 4.22
N LEU A 76 22.64 28.41 4.95
CA LEU A 76 23.44 29.63 5.14
C LEU A 76 24.62 29.44 6.10
N VAL A 77 24.54 28.46 7.01
CA VAL A 77 25.54 28.21 8.06
C VAL A 77 26.66 27.28 7.58
N VAL A 78 26.39 26.43 6.59
CA VAL A 78 27.40 25.57 5.96
C VAL A 78 28.41 26.40 5.16
N GLN A 79 29.65 25.92 5.09
CA GLN A 79 30.70 26.50 4.27
C GLN A 79 31.10 25.51 3.15
N PRO A 80 30.97 25.88 1.86
CA PRO A 80 30.38 27.11 1.35
C PRO A 80 28.85 27.19 1.59
N PRO A 81 28.26 28.40 1.67
CA PRO A 81 26.82 28.56 1.78
C PRO A 81 26.10 27.90 0.60
N ARG A 82 24.97 27.24 0.89
CA ARG A 82 24.15 26.55 -0.11
C ARG A 82 22.98 27.42 -0.55
N GLN A 83 22.41 27.10 -1.71
CA GLN A 83 21.23 27.79 -2.22
C GLN A 83 20.03 27.57 -1.30
N THR A 84 19.34 28.66 -0.95
CA THR A 84 18.07 28.63 -0.24
C THR A 84 16.93 28.41 -1.24
N LEU A 85 15.90 27.67 -0.82
CA LEU A 85 14.73 27.38 -1.64
C LEU A 85 13.55 28.24 -1.21
N ARG A 86 12.72 28.63 -2.19
CA ARG A 86 11.41 29.24 -1.96
C ARG A 86 10.32 28.19 -1.86
N TRP A 87 9.22 28.54 -1.21
CA TRP A 87 8.06 27.65 -1.09
C TRP A 87 7.46 27.29 -2.45
N GLU A 88 7.40 28.26 -3.36
CA GLU A 88 6.83 28.06 -4.70
C GLU A 88 7.61 26.99 -5.47
N GLU A 89 8.95 27.10 -5.45
CA GLU A 89 9.86 26.12 -6.05
C GLU A 89 9.59 24.73 -5.48
N VAL A 90 9.45 24.61 -4.15
CA VAL A 90 9.19 23.32 -3.46
C VAL A 90 7.84 22.69 -3.84
N VAL A 91 6.82 23.50 -4.07
CA VAL A 91 5.47 23.03 -4.43
C VAL A 91 5.35 22.72 -5.92
N GLU A 92 6.08 23.44 -6.76
CA GLU A 92 6.11 23.28 -8.22
C GLU A 92 6.82 22.01 -8.68
N TYR A 93 7.58 21.34 -7.81
CA TYR A 93 8.13 20.01 -8.07
C TYR A 93 7.00 18.97 -8.23
N ALA A 94 6.50 18.87 -9.45
CA ALA A 94 5.49 17.91 -9.86
C ALA A 94 6.07 16.49 -10.00
N PHE A 95 7.39 16.39 -10.21
CA PHE A 95 8.08 15.13 -10.41
C PHE A 95 9.33 15.03 -9.54
N LEU A 96 9.62 13.81 -9.06
CA LEU A 96 10.78 13.55 -8.19
C LEU A 96 12.12 13.90 -8.85
N ALA A 97 12.22 13.81 -10.18
CA ALA A 97 13.46 14.15 -10.88
C ALA A 97 13.72 15.67 -10.97
N ASP A 98 12.71 16.50 -10.75
CA ASP A 98 12.87 17.96 -10.74
C ASP A 98 13.42 18.45 -9.39
N PHE A 99 13.41 17.60 -8.35
CA PHE A 99 13.96 17.91 -7.03
C PHE A 99 15.49 17.78 -7.04
N ASP A 100 16.18 18.73 -7.70
CA ASP A 100 17.64 18.76 -7.82
C ASP A 100 18.38 18.85 -6.47
N LEU A 101 17.68 19.18 -5.36
CA LEU A 101 18.22 19.20 -4.00
C LEU A 101 18.85 17.85 -3.60
N LEU A 102 18.38 16.75 -4.20
CA LEU A 102 18.84 15.41 -3.92
C LEU A 102 20.23 15.13 -4.49
N ARG A 103 20.66 15.89 -5.50
CA ARG A 103 21.94 15.62 -6.19
C ARG A 103 23.13 16.23 -5.47
N ASP A 104 22.94 17.26 -4.66
CA ASP A 104 24.04 18.04 -4.06
C ASP A 104 24.84 17.29 -2.99
N MET A 105 24.26 16.25 -2.38
CA MET A 105 24.87 15.53 -1.25
C MET A 105 24.75 14.00 -1.32
N ARG A 106 24.02 13.45 -2.29
CA ARG A 106 23.92 12.00 -2.45
C ARG A 106 25.22 11.45 -3.03
N GLU A 107 25.78 10.47 -2.33
CA GLU A 107 26.70 9.54 -2.99
C GLU A 107 25.97 8.93 -4.18
N ASP A 108 26.66 8.80 -5.31
CA ASP A 108 26.10 8.15 -6.48
C ASP A 108 25.85 6.66 -6.16
N ILE A 109 24.62 6.36 -5.71
CA ILE A 109 24.21 5.02 -5.36
C ILE A 109 24.11 4.11 -6.59
N SER A 110 24.09 4.67 -7.81
CA SER A 110 24.07 3.87 -9.04
C SER A 110 25.33 3.01 -9.18
N GLN A 111 26.42 3.42 -8.54
CA GLN A 111 27.68 2.67 -8.52
C GLN A 111 27.73 1.59 -7.44
N ARG A 112 26.73 1.50 -6.55
CA ARG A 112 26.70 0.48 -5.51
C ARG A 112 26.40 -0.90 -6.12
N PRO A 113 27.02 -1.99 -5.63
CA PRO A 113 26.83 -3.33 -6.21
C PRO A 113 25.36 -3.77 -6.29
N TRP A 114 24.54 -3.38 -5.32
CA TRP A 114 23.11 -3.70 -5.25
C TRP A 114 22.24 -2.85 -6.21
N ALA A 115 22.76 -1.74 -6.74
CA ALA A 115 22.04 -0.90 -7.69
C ALA A 115 22.19 -1.39 -9.14
N HIS A 116 23.15 -2.28 -9.42
CA HIS A 116 23.34 -2.87 -10.73
C HIS A 116 22.08 -3.63 -11.19
N PRO A 117 21.61 -3.48 -12.44
CA PRO A 117 20.37 -4.11 -12.91
C PRO A 117 20.29 -5.61 -12.64
N THR A 118 21.39 -6.33 -12.84
CA THR A 118 21.49 -7.78 -12.54
C THR A 118 21.29 -8.09 -11.06
N ALA A 119 21.87 -7.30 -10.16
CA ALA A 119 21.72 -7.50 -8.72
C ALA A 119 20.29 -7.19 -8.27
N ARG A 120 19.67 -6.14 -8.82
CA ARG A 120 18.26 -5.81 -8.56
C ARG A 120 17.33 -6.93 -9.03
N PHE A 121 17.55 -7.48 -10.21
CA PHE A 121 16.77 -8.61 -10.72
C PHE A 121 16.94 -9.86 -9.85
N ALA A 122 18.17 -10.18 -9.42
CA ALA A 122 18.43 -11.29 -8.52
C ALA A 122 17.75 -11.12 -7.16
N LEU A 123 17.79 -9.91 -6.58
CA LEU A 123 17.11 -9.62 -5.32
C LEU A 123 15.58 -9.65 -5.46
N ASP A 124 15.03 -9.05 -6.52
CA ASP A 124 13.58 -9.07 -6.79
C ASP A 124 13.05 -10.49 -6.97
N THR A 125 13.77 -11.32 -7.74
CA THR A 125 13.41 -12.74 -7.89
C THR A 125 13.52 -13.50 -6.58
N PHE A 126 14.57 -13.29 -5.79
CA PHE A 126 14.72 -13.89 -4.47
C PHE A 126 13.58 -13.51 -3.52
N PHE A 127 13.23 -12.22 -3.41
CA PHE A 127 12.16 -11.76 -2.53
C PHE A 127 10.78 -12.20 -3.02
N LYS A 128 10.55 -12.29 -4.34
CA LYS A 128 9.34 -12.90 -4.90
C LYS A 128 9.21 -14.37 -4.54
N MET A 129 10.30 -15.14 -4.58
CA MET A 129 10.30 -16.54 -4.17
C MET A 129 9.99 -16.69 -2.68
N ARG A 130 10.64 -15.89 -1.82
CA ARG A 130 10.36 -15.86 -0.37
C ARG A 130 8.90 -15.50 -0.08
N ARG A 131 8.39 -14.44 -0.69
CA ARG A 131 7.00 -14.02 -0.53
C ARG A 131 6.00 -15.05 -1.07
N ALA A 132 6.33 -15.78 -2.14
CA ALA A 132 5.48 -16.85 -2.65
C ALA A 132 5.32 -18.01 -1.65
N GLU A 133 6.38 -18.36 -0.91
CA GLU A 133 6.31 -19.38 0.15
C GLU A 133 5.41 -18.93 1.32
N GLU A 134 5.54 -17.66 1.72
CA GLU A 134 4.65 -17.04 2.71
C GLU A 134 3.20 -17.03 2.23
N GLU A 135 2.97 -16.64 0.97
CA GLU A 135 1.64 -16.57 0.36
C GLU A 135 0.98 -17.94 0.25
N ILE A 136 1.73 -19.02 -0.07
CA ILE A 136 1.22 -20.41 -0.01
C ILE A 136 0.72 -20.74 1.39
N THR A 137 1.46 -20.35 2.43
CA THR A 137 1.08 -20.61 3.82
C THR A 137 -0.18 -19.85 4.19
N CYS A 138 -0.26 -18.56 3.84
CA CYS A 138 -1.45 -17.74 4.03
C CYS A 138 -2.67 -18.29 3.29
N LEU A 139 -2.51 -18.69 2.03
CA LEU A 139 -3.58 -19.26 1.21
C LEU A 139 -4.11 -20.58 1.79
N ASN A 140 -3.25 -21.44 2.33
CA ASN A 140 -3.70 -22.67 2.98
C ASN A 140 -4.62 -22.39 4.18
N ILE A 141 -4.31 -21.37 4.97
CA ILE A 141 -5.16 -20.93 6.09
C ILE A 141 -6.47 -20.34 5.55
N GLU A 142 -6.40 -19.50 4.51
CA GLU A 142 -7.58 -18.88 3.91
C GLU A 142 -8.54 -19.91 3.30
N ILE A 143 -8.03 -20.93 2.61
CA ILE A 143 -8.83 -22.01 2.02
C ILE A 143 -9.60 -22.78 3.11
N LEU A 144 -8.92 -23.11 4.23
CA LEU A 144 -9.56 -23.78 5.36
C LEU A 144 -10.65 -22.91 5.99
N SER A 145 -10.36 -21.62 6.18
CA SER A 145 -11.32 -20.66 6.72
C SER A 145 -12.54 -20.49 5.80
N ARG A 146 -12.34 -20.34 4.49
CA ARG A 146 -13.42 -20.25 3.50
C ARG A 146 -14.26 -21.52 3.46
N ARG A 147 -13.63 -22.70 3.50
CA ARG A 147 -14.33 -23.99 3.58
C ARG A 147 -15.18 -24.07 4.85
N HIS A 148 -14.61 -23.72 5.99
CA HIS A 148 -15.34 -23.69 7.26
C HIS A 148 -16.52 -22.71 7.20
N ASN A 149 -16.31 -21.49 6.68
CA ASN A 149 -17.37 -20.50 6.53
C ASN A 149 -18.50 -21.03 5.63
N PHE A 150 -18.17 -21.60 4.47
CA PHE A 150 -19.15 -22.18 3.56
C PHE A 150 -19.98 -23.29 4.22
N HIS A 151 -19.33 -24.20 4.97
CA HIS A 151 -20.07 -25.24 5.70
C HIS A 151 -20.85 -24.69 6.89
N SER A 152 -20.38 -23.63 7.55
CA SER A 152 -21.09 -23.00 8.68
C SER A 152 -22.38 -22.30 8.26
N GLN A 153 -22.54 -21.96 6.97
CA GLN A 153 -23.79 -21.44 6.41
C GLN A 153 -24.89 -22.53 6.31
N PHE A 154 -24.53 -23.81 6.39
CA PHE A 154 -25.49 -24.91 6.49
C PHE A 154 -25.96 -25.06 7.93
N ASN A 155 -27.13 -24.50 8.23
CA ASN A 155 -27.79 -24.69 9.51
C ASN A 155 -28.37 -26.12 9.65
N GLY A 156 -28.79 -26.47 10.87
CA GLY A 156 -29.42 -27.78 11.14
C GLY A 156 -30.70 -28.04 10.34
N PHE A 157 -31.40 -26.99 9.89
CA PHE A 157 -32.56 -27.11 9.01
C PHE A 157 -32.18 -27.58 7.60
N HIS A 158 -31.09 -27.05 7.03
CA HIS A 158 -30.55 -27.50 5.74
C HIS A 158 -30.10 -28.98 5.83
N LEU A 159 -29.44 -29.36 6.92
CA LEU A 159 -29.04 -30.76 7.15
C LEU A 159 -30.25 -31.69 7.26
N LYS A 160 -31.29 -31.29 8.01
CA LYS A 160 -32.53 -32.05 8.12
C LYS A 160 -33.23 -32.19 6.76
N ARG A 161 -33.31 -31.12 5.98
CA ARG A 161 -33.92 -31.14 4.64
C ARG A 161 -33.16 -32.04 3.67
N LEU A 162 -31.82 -32.03 3.71
CA LEU A 162 -30.99 -32.94 2.92
C LEU A 162 -31.19 -34.40 3.33
N HIS A 163 -31.29 -34.68 4.62
CA HIS A 163 -31.62 -36.01 5.13
C HIS A 163 -33.01 -36.46 4.68
N ASP A 164 -34.02 -35.60 4.79
CA ASP A 164 -35.39 -35.91 4.36
C ASP A 164 -35.44 -36.25 2.86
N ILE A 165 -34.72 -35.49 2.01
CA ILE A 165 -34.56 -35.78 0.58
C ILE A 165 -33.87 -37.13 0.36
N ALA A 166 -32.82 -37.43 1.11
CA ALA A 166 -32.09 -38.69 1.02
C ALA A 166 -32.95 -39.91 1.41
N THR A 167 -33.98 -39.71 2.23
CA THR A 167 -34.91 -40.77 2.66
C THR A 167 -36.14 -40.93 1.77
N LEU A 168 -36.28 -40.14 0.70
CA LEU A 168 -37.43 -40.25 -0.20
C LEU A 168 -37.42 -41.61 -0.94
N PRO A 169 -38.58 -42.29 -1.06
CA PRO A 169 -38.66 -43.55 -1.77
C PRO A 169 -38.31 -43.37 -3.25
N GLY A 170 -37.30 -44.13 -3.71
CA GLY A 170 -36.76 -44.03 -5.08
C GLY A 170 -35.52 -43.12 -5.20
N PHE A 171 -35.09 -42.45 -4.13
CA PHE A 171 -33.84 -41.70 -4.13
C PHE A 171 -32.65 -42.66 -3.97
N SER A 172 -31.97 -42.95 -5.09
CA SER A 172 -30.69 -43.65 -5.09
C SER A 172 -29.61 -42.59 -4.85
N SER A 173 -28.91 -42.64 -3.74
CA SER A 173 -27.89 -41.66 -3.31
C SER A 173 -26.64 -41.64 -4.21
N ASN A 174 -26.79 -41.59 -5.53
CA ASN A 174 -25.69 -41.46 -6.48
C ASN A 174 -25.43 -39.98 -6.78
N LEU A 175 -24.16 -39.57 -6.71
CA LEU A 175 -23.69 -38.27 -7.21
C LEU A 175 -23.43 -38.31 -8.73
N HIS A 176 -23.87 -39.36 -9.41
CA HIS A 176 -23.80 -39.40 -10.88
C HIS A 176 -24.83 -38.42 -11.44
N LEU A 177 -24.43 -37.68 -12.49
CA LEU A 177 -25.31 -36.77 -13.22
C LEU A 177 -26.61 -37.50 -13.58
N GLY A 178 -27.71 -37.11 -12.93
CA GLY A 178 -28.98 -37.82 -13.04
C GLY A 178 -29.57 -37.63 -14.44
N GLU A 179 -29.78 -38.72 -15.17
CA GLU A 179 -30.59 -38.67 -16.39
C GLU A 179 -32.07 -38.48 -15.99
N SER A 180 -32.67 -37.38 -16.46
CA SER A 180 -34.08 -37.06 -16.21
C SER A 180 -35.01 -38.15 -16.77
N ALA A 181 -35.94 -38.63 -15.93
CA ALA A 181 -36.98 -39.57 -16.32
C ALA A 181 -38.10 -38.93 -17.15
N LEU A 182 -38.15 -37.60 -17.25
CA LEU A 182 -39.14 -36.84 -18.00
C LEU A 182 -38.55 -36.36 -19.32
N LYS A 183 -38.79 -37.13 -20.39
CA LYS A 183 -38.38 -36.82 -21.78
C LYS A 183 -39.57 -36.31 -22.62
N GLY A 184 -40.48 -35.56 -21.98
CA GLY A 184 -41.64 -34.96 -22.65
C GLY A 184 -41.24 -33.75 -23.51
N PRO A 185 -41.91 -33.49 -24.64
CA PRO A 185 -41.65 -32.30 -25.44
C PRO A 185 -42.00 -31.04 -24.64
N GLY A 186 -40.99 -30.23 -24.29
CA GLY A 186 -41.14 -28.98 -23.54
C GLY A 186 -40.57 -28.99 -22.11
N GLU A 187 -40.05 -30.11 -21.61
CA GLU A 187 -39.40 -30.18 -20.29
C GLU A 187 -37.87 -30.27 -20.43
N SER A 188 -37.18 -29.43 -19.66
CA SER A 188 -35.80 -28.95 -19.86
C SER A 188 -34.72 -30.06 -19.86
N ASN A 189 -34.21 -30.41 -21.05
CA ASN A 189 -32.94 -31.12 -21.26
C ASN A 189 -31.85 -30.15 -21.72
N ASN A 190 -31.44 -29.21 -20.86
CA ASN A 190 -30.20 -28.48 -21.10
C ASN A 190 -29.10 -29.14 -20.29
N GLU A 191 -28.15 -29.77 -20.98
CA GLU A 191 -26.82 -30.04 -20.45
C GLU A 191 -26.31 -28.73 -19.84
N PRO A 192 -25.86 -28.70 -18.56
CA PRO A 192 -25.49 -27.45 -17.92
C PRO A 192 -24.26 -26.91 -18.64
N ASP A 193 -24.49 -25.95 -19.53
CA ASP A 193 -23.43 -25.19 -20.17
C ASP A 193 -22.70 -24.49 -19.03
N ILE A 194 -21.43 -24.87 -18.79
CA ILE A 194 -20.60 -24.23 -17.77
C ILE A 194 -20.28 -22.84 -18.29
N VAL A 195 -21.20 -21.91 -18.09
CA VAL A 195 -20.97 -20.49 -18.34
C VAL A 195 -20.10 -20.01 -17.20
N ILE A 196 -18.78 -20.15 -17.34
CA ILE A 196 -17.83 -19.46 -16.48
C ILE A 196 -18.13 -17.98 -16.64
N PRO A 197 -18.61 -17.28 -15.60
CA PRO A 197 -18.87 -15.86 -15.71
C PRO A 197 -17.61 -15.15 -16.17
N SER A 198 -17.73 -14.29 -17.17
CA SER A 198 -16.60 -13.63 -17.83
C SER A 198 -15.68 -12.89 -16.86
N TYR A 199 -16.18 -12.46 -15.69
CA TYR A 199 -15.36 -11.87 -14.64
C TYR A 199 -14.32 -12.83 -14.03
N LEU A 200 -14.58 -14.14 -14.01
CA LEU A 200 -13.60 -15.15 -13.55
C LEU A 200 -12.50 -15.41 -14.60
N LEU A 201 -12.78 -15.15 -15.88
CA LEU A 201 -11.83 -15.20 -16.98
C LEU A 201 -11.04 -13.89 -17.15
N ALA A 202 -11.51 -12.78 -16.59
CA ALA A 202 -10.99 -11.43 -16.80
C ALA A 202 -9.72 -11.08 -16.01
N ARG A 203 -8.82 -12.03 -15.73
CA ARG A 203 -7.56 -11.71 -15.03
C ARG A 203 -6.42 -11.20 -15.92
N LEU A 204 -6.69 -10.78 -17.17
CA LEU A 204 -5.65 -10.29 -18.08
C LEU A 204 -6.00 -9.03 -18.89
N GLN A 205 -6.98 -8.22 -18.50
CA GLN A 205 -7.21 -6.92 -19.17
C GLN A 205 -7.25 -5.73 -18.20
N PRO A 206 -6.59 -4.60 -18.57
CA PRO A 206 -6.63 -3.39 -17.77
C PRO A 206 -8.04 -2.77 -17.80
N PRO A 207 -8.47 -2.10 -16.71
CA PRO A 207 -9.83 -1.59 -16.61
C PRO A 207 -10.09 -0.44 -17.61
N SER A 208 -11.19 -0.58 -18.36
CA SER A 208 -11.76 0.41 -19.27
C SER A 208 -12.35 1.59 -18.49
N SER A 209 -12.11 2.80 -19.00
CA SER A 209 -12.54 4.07 -18.41
C SER A 209 -13.98 4.38 -18.80
N GLN A 210 -14.94 4.21 -17.89
CA GLN A 210 -16.23 4.90 -17.99
C GLN A 210 -16.71 5.40 -16.62
N PRO A 211 -17.30 6.62 -16.55
CA PRO A 211 -17.65 7.28 -15.30
C PRO A 211 -19.03 6.86 -14.81
N LEU A 212 -19.13 6.45 -13.55
CA LEU A 212 -20.41 6.19 -12.88
C LEU A 212 -20.78 7.36 -11.99
N HIS A 213 -22.03 7.78 -12.20
CA HIS A 213 -22.72 8.97 -11.74
C HIS A 213 -23.23 8.82 -10.29
N GLY A 214 -23.00 9.85 -9.48
CA GLY A 214 -23.98 10.47 -8.55
C GLY A 214 -24.68 9.64 -7.48
N ASP A 215 -24.09 9.67 -6.28
CA ASP A 215 -24.68 9.94 -4.95
C ASP A 215 -25.94 9.21 -4.43
N THR A 216 -25.82 8.65 -3.22
CA THR A 216 -26.84 8.84 -2.17
C THR A 216 -26.15 8.88 -0.80
N HIS A 217 -26.24 10.06 -0.18
CA HIS A 217 -25.87 10.36 1.19
C HIS A 217 -26.78 9.58 2.17
N GLN A 218 -26.18 8.87 3.13
CA GLN A 218 -26.80 8.66 4.44
C GLN A 218 -25.69 8.57 5.49
N ASP A 219 -25.60 9.62 6.29
CA ASP A 219 -24.79 9.70 7.51
C ASP A 219 -25.33 8.71 8.56
N LEU A 220 -24.45 8.16 9.40
CA LEU A 220 -24.34 8.51 10.83
C LEU A 220 -23.30 7.60 11.53
N GLU A 221 -22.31 8.28 12.14
CA GLU A 221 -21.63 7.98 13.41
C GLU A 221 -20.95 6.62 13.63
N GLU A 222 -19.63 6.56 13.40
CA GLU A 222 -18.67 5.80 14.23
C GLU A 222 -17.33 6.58 14.21
N GLU A 223 -17.21 7.54 15.14
CA GLU A 223 -16.02 8.39 15.31
C GLU A 223 -15.23 7.91 16.54
N GLU A 224 -14.86 6.63 16.63
CA GLU A 224 -14.04 6.18 17.78
C GLU A 224 -13.09 4.98 17.55
N ASP A 225 -13.06 4.33 16.37
CA ASP A 225 -12.18 3.15 16.15
C ASP A 225 -10.91 3.41 15.31
N VAL A 226 -10.75 4.60 14.72
CA VAL A 226 -9.67 4.86 13.74
C VAL A 226 -8.36 5.36 14.39
N GLU A 227 -8.43 5.87 15.61
CA GLU A 227 -7.23 6.34 16.32
C GLU A 227 -6.34 5.15 16.73
N ARG A 228 -6.95 3.97 16.98
CA ARG A 228 -6.25 2.73 17.32
C ARG A 228 -5.44 2.14 16.16
N GLU A 229 -5.95 2.21 14.92
CA GLU A 229 -5.25 1.67 13.74
C GLU A 229 -4.04 2.53 13.34
N VAL A 230 -4.10 3.85 13.55
CA VAL A 230 -2.98 4.77 13.28
C VAL A 230 -1.89 4.62 14.35
N GLU A 231 -2.27 4.40 15.60
CA GLU A 231 -1.32 4.13 16.68
C GLU A 231 -0.59 2.79 16.48
N GLU A 232 -1.29 1.74 16.04
CA GLU A 232 -0.71 0.43 15.73
C GLU A 232 0.26 0.49 14.52
N ALA A 233 -0.08 1.26 13.48
CA ALA A 233 0.81 1.50 12.34
C ALA A 233 2.04 2.35 12.71
N SER A 234 1.91 3.26 13.67
CA SER A 234 3.04 4.05 14.17
C SER A 234 3.95 3.23 15.08
N HIS A 235 3.38 2.37 15.95
CA HIS A 235 4.15 1.49 16.83
C HIS A 235 4.93 0.42 16.05
N THR A 236 4.32 -0.17 15.02
CA THR A 236 5.01 -1.15 14.14
C THR A 236 6.18 -0.53 13.38
N LEU A 237 6.09 0.73 12.97
CA LEU A 237 7.23 1.45 12.36
C LEU A 237 8.33 1.75 13.38
N GLN A 238 7.97 2.02 14.64
CA GLN A 238 8.94 2.28 15.70
C GLN A 238 9.68 1.00 16.11
N ASP A 239 9.00 -0.15 16.20
CA ASP A 239 9.62 -1.45 16.49
C ASP A 239 10.59 -1.90 15.38
N VAL A 240 10.23 -1.67 14.11
CA VAL A 240 11.13 -1.95 12.97
C VAL A 240 12.37 -1.06 13.00
N MET A 241 12.23 0.18 13.50
CA MET A 241 13.35 1.08 13.68
C MET A 241 14.24 0.66 14.86
N GLU A 242 13.70 0.18 15.99
CA GLU A 242 14.49 -0.27 17.13
C GLU A 242 15.27 -1.57 16.85
N VAL A 243 14.69 -2.53 16.13
CA VAL A 243 15.37 -3.78 15.71
C VAL A 243 16.55 -3.51 14.76
N SER A 244 16.56 -2.36 14.08
CA SER A 244 17.63 -1.98 13.14
C SER A 244 18.87 -1.38 13.83
N PHE A 245 18.83 -1.15 15.15
CA PHE A 245 19.95 -0.58 15.92
C PHE A 245 20.70 -1.58 16.82
N ASP A 246 20.22 -2.82 16.97
CA ASP A 246 20.89 -3.88 17.74
C ASP A 246 21.62 -4.89 16.83
N LEU A 247 22.65 -4.42 16.13
CA LEU A 247 23.71 -5.27 15.59
C LEU A 247 25.05 -4.75 16.14
N GLU A 248 25.41 -5.22 17.34
CA GLU A 248 26.81 -5.39 17.75
C GLU A 248 27.42 -6.61 17.05
#